data_AF-A0A0N0AUL7-F1
#
_entry.id   AF-A0A0N0AUL7-F1
#
_cell.length_a   1.000
_cell.length_b   1.000
_cell.length_c   1.000
_cell.angle_alpha   90.00
_cell.angle_beta   90.00
_cell.angle_gamma   90.00
#
_symmetry.space_group_name_H-M   'P 1'
#
loop_
_entity.id
_entity.type
_entity.pdbx_description
1 polymer ?
#
loop_
_entity_poly.entity_id
_entity_poly.type
_entity_poly.pdbx_seq_one_letter_code
_entity_poly.pdbx_strand_id
1 'polypeptide(L)'
;MTGHQDATATADTTDDTTATTTEGPVDAELVELHPVSTTAGDAPLFATEDAENFQVEWRALQSEFVDDPREAVQRADELVTQVMRTLTDTFAEHKHALEEQWQQGEQAQTEELRQALKRYRAFFDRLLSV
;
A
#
# COMPACT_ATOMS: atom_id res chain seq x y z
N MET A 1 26.04 39.87 -54.13
CA MET A 1 24.60 39.73 -53.87
C MET A 1 24.05 38.92 -55.02
N THR A 2 24.10 37.59 -54.91
CA THR A 2 23.71 36.68 -55.99
C THR A 2 22.97 35.52 -55.35
N GLY A 3 21.65 35.54 -55.44
CA GLY A 3 20.79 34.40 -55.17
C GLY A 3 20.16 33.99 -56.50
N HIS A 4 20.52 32.80 -56.97
CA HIS A 4 20.06 32.21 -58.22
C HIS A 4 19.40 30.86 -57.91
N GLN A 5 18.37 30.54 -58.69
CA GLN A 5 17.77 29.21 -58.97
C GLN A 5 16.85 28.61 -57.89
N ASP A 6 15.59 28.23 -58.14
CA ASP A 6 14.84 27.62 -59.27
C ASP A 6 14.86 26.07 -59.27
N ALA A 7 13.64 25.55 -59.42
CA ALA A 7 13.14 24.23 -59.81
C ALA A 7 13.53 22.91 -59.10
N THR A 8 12.46 22.12 -58.96
CA THR A 8 12.25 20.76 -58.49
C THR A 8 12.72 19.66 -59.45
N ALA A 9 13.01 18.46 -58.89
CA ALA A 9 12.52 17.12 -59.30
C ALA A 9 13.60 16.00 -59.38
N THR A 10 13.47 15.06 -58.45
CA THR A 10 13.47 13.57 -58.55
C THR A 10 14.59 12.79 -59.25
N ALA A 11 15.25 11.90 -58.50
CA ALA A 11 15.30 10.42 -58.66
C ALA A 11 16.68 9.80 -58.35
N ASP A 12 16.66 8.50 -57.97
CA ASP A 12 17.77 7.52 -57.93
C ASP A 12 18.69 7.56 -56.68
N THR A 13 19.12 6.50 -56.00
CA THR A 13 18.85 5.05 -55.98
C THR A 13 19.47 4.47 -54.69
N THR A 14 18.84 3.42 -54.18
CA THR A 14 19.26 2.44 -53.16
C THR A 14 20.73 1.98 -53.24
N ASP A 15 21.39 1.78 -52.10
CA ASP A 15 21.90 0.47 -51.62
C ASP A 15 22.80 0.67 -50.36
N ASP A 16 22.44 0.05 -49.23
CA ASP A 16 23.36 -0.71 -48.37
C ASP A 16 22.55 -1.45 -47.28
N THR A 17 22.25 -2.71 -47.60
CA THR A 17 22.35 -3.92 -46.75
C THR A 17 22.62 -3.66 -45.25
N THR A 18 21.79 -4.11 -44.30
CA THR A 18 21.85 -5.48 -43.76
C THR A 18 20.52 -5.92 -43.13
N ALA A 19 20.00 -7.06 -43.60
CA ALA A 19 19.07 -7.86 -42.82
C ALA A 19 19.83 -8.61 -41.72
N THR A 20 19.43 -8.40 -40.45
CA THR A 20 19.60 -9.36 -39.34
C THR A 20 18.60 -8.94 -38.27
N THR A 21 17.37 -9.45 -38.37
CA THR A 21 16.50 -9.59 -37.20
C THR A 21 16.69 -11.02 -36.72
N THR A 22 17.75 -11.20 -35.94
CA THR A 22 17.89 -12.37 -35.06
C THR A 22 16.94 -12.13 -33.90
N GLU A 23 15.81 -12.85 -33.89
CA GLU A 23 15.06 -13.10 -32.66
C GLU A 23 15.99 -13.83 -31.70
N GLY A 24 16.57 -13.07 -30.78
CA GLY A 24 17.28 -13.62 -29.63
C GLY A 24 16.27 -14.24 -28.65
N PRO A 25 16.67 -15.31 -27.93
CA PRO A 25 15.86 -15.87 -26.88
C PRO A 25 15.65 -14.80 -25.81
N VAL A 26 14.40 -14.60 -25.39
CA VAL A 26 14.10 -13.83 -24.19
C VAL A 26 14.66 -14.60 -23.02
N ASP A 27 15.86 -14.20 -22.60
CA ASP A 27 16.43 -14.57 -21.31
C ASP A 27 15.41 -14.08 -20.27
N ALA A 28 14.69 -15.03 -19.69
CA ALA A 28 13.83 -14.79 -18.56
C ALA A 28 14.74 -14.43 -17.39
N GLU A 29 15.11 -13.15 -17.32
CA GLU A 29 15.61 -12.53 -16.11
C GLU A 29 14.46 -12.63 -15.12
N LEU A 30 14.51 -13.71 -14.33
CA LEU A 30 13.72 -13.94 -13.16
C LEU A 30 14.00 -12.72 -12.30
N VAL A 31 13.12 -11.72 -12.35
CA VAL A 31 13.10 -10.62 -11.42
C VAL A 31 12.91 -11.30 -10.07
N GLU A 32 14.02 -11.55 -9.38
CA GLU A 32 14.04 -11.90 -7.98
C GLU A 32 13.39 -10.71 -7.29
N LEU A 33 12.09 -10.84 -7.06
CA LEU A 33 11.30 -9.96 -6.23
C LEU A 33 11.88 -10.14 -4.83
N HIS A 34 12.97 -9.42 -4.54
CA HIS A 34 13.48 -9.27 -3.20
C HIS A 34 12.30 -8.82 -2.36
N PRO A 35 11.90 -9.56 -1.32
CA PRO A 35 10.82 -9.12 -0.46
C PRO A 35 11.23 -7.76 0.08
N VAL A 36 10.41 -6.74 -0.21
CA VAL A 36 10.56 -5.43 0.40
C VAL A 36 10.67 -5.67 1.89
N SER A 37 11.77 -5.21 2.47
CA SER A 37 11.98 -5.34 3.91
C SER A 37 10.92 -4.51 4.59
N THR A 38 9.85 -5.19 5.02
CA THR A 38 8.80 -4.66 5.86
C THR A 38 9.45 -4.09 7.12
N THR A 39 9.70 -2.78 7.10
CA THR A 39 10.19 -2.07 8.27
C THR A 39 9.12 -2.22 9.35
N ALA A 40 9.51 -2.36 10.63
CA ALA A 40 8.67 -2.70 11.78
C ALA A 40 7.43 -1.78 12.03
N GLY A 41 7.05 -0.90 11.10
CA GLY A 41 5.83 -0.10 11.09
C GLY A 41 4.66 -0.71 10.29
N ASP A 42 4.84 -1.77 9.53
CA ASP A 42 3.81 -2.30 8.59
C ASP A 42 2.98 -3.47 9.14
N ALA A 43 3.02 -3.73 10.46
CA ALA A 43 2.11 -4.73 11.01
C ALA A 43 0.65 -4.32 10.70
N PRO A 44 -0.29 -5.23 10.42
CA PRO A 44 -1.68 -4.86 10.17
C PRO A 44 -2.32 -4.25 11.42
N LEU A 45 -3.19 -3.25 11.24
CA LEU A 45 -3.89 -2.57 12.34
C LEU A 45 -4.95 -3.44 13.05
N PHE A 46 -5.39 -4.49 12.38
CA PHE A 46 -6.17 -5.57 12.97
C PHE A 46 -5.27 -6.77 13.24
N ALA A 47 -5.63 -7.58 14.23
CA ALA A 47 -5.27 -8.99 14.16
C ALA A 47 -5.88 -9.56 12.86
N THR A 48 -5.10 -10.29 12.08
CA THR A 48 -5.55 -10.84 10.79
C THR A 48 -6.87 -11.59 10.91
N GLU A 49 -7.07 -12.29 12.04
CA GLU A 49 -8.27 -13.06 12.37
C GLU A 49 -9.53 -12.18 12.51
N ASP A 50 -9.44 -11.00 13.13
CA ASP A 50 -10.58 -10.08 13.28
C ASP A 50 -11.00 -9.51 11.92
N ALA A 51 -10.03 -9.12 11.10
CA ALA A 51 -10.30 -8.62 9.75
C ALA A 51 -10.98 -9.67 8.87
N GLU A 52 -10.54 -10.93 8.95
CA GLU A 52 -11.16 -12.05 8.22
C GLU A 52 -12.60 -12.30 8.70
N ASN A 53 -12.86 -12.26 10.01
CA ASN A 53 -14.21 -12.42 10.56
C ASN A 53 -15.17 -11.32 10.09
N PHE A 54 -14.77 -10.05 10.16
CA PHE A 54 -15.58 -8.94 9.66
C PHE A 54 -15.84 -9.04 8.15
N GLN A 55 -14.89 -9.53 7.36
CA GLN A 55 -15.08 -9.77 5.93
C GLN A 55 -16.05 -10.92 5.63
N VAL A 56 -16.08 -11.96 6.47
CA VAL A 56 -17.05 -13.05 6.35
C VAL A 56 -18.45 -12.53 6.66
N GLU A 57 -18.62 -11.81 7.77
CA GLU A 57 -19.90 -11.24 8.19
C GLU A 57 -20.44 -10.24 7.16
N TRP A 58 -19.58 -9.37 6.63
CA TRP A 58 -19.95 -8.43 5.57
C TRP A 58 -20.48 -9.13 4.31
N ARG A 59 -19.87 -10.25 3.91
CA ARG A 59 -20.35 -11.04 2.76
C ARG A 59 -21.69 -11.72 3.04
N ALA A 60 -21.93 -12.16 4.27
CA ALA A 60 -23.22 -12.71 4.66
C ALA A 60 -24.34 -11.65 4.57
N LEU A 61 -24.08 -10.43 5.05
CA LEU A 61 -25.02 -9.31 4.98
C LEU A 61 -25.39 -8.91 3.56
N GLN A 62 -24.43 -8.94 2.62
CA GLN A 62 -24.71 -8.67 1.21
C GLN A 62 -25.66 -9.71 0.60
N SER A 63 -25.59 -10.96 1.05
CA SER A 63 -26.49 -12.01 0.59
C SER A 63 -27.91 -11.79 1.16
N GLU A 64 -28.00 -11.44 2.44
CA GLU A 64 -29.27 -11.19 3.14
C GLU A 64 -30.00 -9.93 2.66
N PHE A 65 -29.27 -8.93 2.14
CA PHE A 65 -29.86 -7.71 1.57
C PHE A 65 -30.82 -7.99 0.41
N VAL A 66 -30.62 -9.09 -0.33
CA VAL A 66 -31.51 -9.48 -1.44
C VAL A 66 -32.88 -9.92 -0.92
N ASP A 67 -32.93 -10.52 0.27
CA ASP A 67 -34.15 -11.06 0.88
C ASP A 67 -34.79 -10.07 1.86
N ASP A 68 -34.01 -9.46 2.76
CA ASP A 68 -34.45 -8.44 3.71
C ASP A 68 -33.50 -7.22 3.72
N PRO A 69 -33.76 -6.21 2.88
CA PRO A 69 -32.89 -5.05 2.75
C PRO A 69 -32.90 -4.15 3.99
N ARG A 70 -33.95 -4.19 4.82
CA ARG A 70 -34.02 -3.34 6.02
C ARG A 70 -33.19 -3.94 7.13
N GLU A 71 -33.36 -5.24 7.37
CA GLU A 71 -32.59 -5.94 8.40
C GLU A 71 -31.10 -5.98 8.04
N ALA A 72 -30.75 -6.24 6.77
CA ALA A 72 -29.36 -6.26 6.33
C ALA A 72 -28.65 -4.93 6.55
N VAL A 73 -29.31 -3.79 6.30
CA VAL A 73 -28.74 -2.45 6.55
C VAL A 73 -28.58 -2.19 8.05
N GLN A 74 -29.55 -2.60 8.87
CA GLN A 74 -29.44 -2.47 10.33
C GLN A 74 -28.26 -3.26 10.87
N ARG A 75 -28.10 -4.53 10.46
CA ARG A 75 -26.98 -5.35 10.89
C ARG A 75 -25.63 -4.87 10.32
N ALA A 76 -25.62 -4.26 9.14
CA ALA A 76 -24.43 -3.60 8.60
C ALA A 76 -23.97 -2.41 9.46
N ASP A 77 -24.91 -1.61 9.97
CA ASP A 77 -24.60 -0.51 10.89
C ASP A 77 -24.02 -1.03 12.22
N GLU A 78 -24.58 -2.12 12.75
CA GLU A 78 -24.07 -2.79 13.95
C GLU A 78 -22.65 -3.35 13.73
N LEU A 79 -22.41 -3.98 12.57
CA LEU A 79 -21.09 -4.49 12.19
C LEU A 79 -20.06 -3.36 12.09
N VAL A 80 -20.38 -2.24 11.44
CA VAL A 80 -19.49 -1.08 11.35
C VAL A 80 -19.20 -0.51 12.75
N THR A 81 -20.21 -0.44 13.61
CA THR A 81 -20.03 -0.01 15.01
C THR A 81 -19.06 -0.93 15.76
N GLN A 82 -19.16 -2.24 15.56
CA GLN A 82 -18.25 -3.21 16.16
C GLN A 82 -16.82 -3.03 15.65
N VAL A 83 -16.63 -2.90 14.32
CA VAL A 83 -15.32 -2.64 13.71
C VAL A 83 -14.67 -1.38 14.29
N MET A 84 -15.44 -0.29 14.42
CA MET A 84 -14.95 0.97 15.00
C MET A 84 -14.52 0.83 16.46
N ARG A 85 -15.24 0.02 17.25
CA ARG A 85 -14.86 -0.29 18.64
C ARG A 85 -13.56 -1.10 18.69
N THR A 86 -13.49 -2.19 17.93
CA THR A 86 -12.28 -3.03 17.85
C THR A 86 -11.05 -2.24 17.41
N LEU A 87 -11.21 -1.32 16.43
CA LEU A 87 -10.16 -0.39 16.03
C LEU A 87 -9.72 0.47 17.21
N THR A 88 -10.68 1.14 17.87
CA THR A 88 -10.39 2.03 19.00
C THR A 88 -9.64 1.31 20.12
N ASP A 89 -10.07 0.09 20.47
CA ASP A 89 -9.45 -0.73 21.51
C ASP A 89 -8.01 -1.14 21.11
N THR A 90 -7.83 -1.58 19.86
CA THR A 90 -6.50 -1.98 19.35
C THR A 90 -5.53 -0.81 19.32
N PHE A 91 -5.99 0.37 18.91
CA PHE A 91 -5.18 1.59 18.93
C PHE A 91 -4.84 2.04 20.36
N ALA A 92 -5.79 1.92 21.30
CA ALA A 92 -5.56 2.24 22.69
C ALA A 92 -4.49 1.33 23.31
N GLU A 93 -4.53 0.03 23.01
CA GLU A 93 -3.51 -0.94 23.44
C GLU A 93 -2.13 -0.60 22.87
N HIS A 94 -2.03 -0.35 21.55
CA HIS A 94 -0.76 0.04 20.93
C HIS A 94 -0.19 1.34 21.51
N LYS A 95 -1.05 2.34 21.77
CA LYS A 95 -0.65 3.57 22.42
C LYS A 95 -0.11 3.29 23.83
N HIS A 96 -0.80 2.46 24.61
CA HIS A 96 -0.39 2.10 25.97
C HIS A 96 0.97 1.41 25.98
N ALA A 97 1.21 0.46 25.06
CA ALA A 97 2.50 -0.20 24.91
C ALA A 97 3.64 0.77 24.56
N LEU A 98 3.36 1.79 23.74
CA LEU A 98 4.32 2.88 23.48
C LEU A 98 4.56 3.69 24.76
N GLU A 99 3.52 3.96 25.54
CA GLU A 99 3.60 4.73 26.79
C GLU A 99 4.43 4.05 27.88
N GLU A 100 4.21 2.76 28.09
CA GLU A 100 4.96 1.97 29.07
C GLU A 100 6.46 1.92 28.75
N GLN A 101 6.82 1.78 27.46
CA GLN A 101 8.22 1.68 27.03
C GLN A 101 9.04 2.94 27.33
N TRP A 102 8.45 4.14 27.28
CA TRP A 102 9.19 5.36 27.61
C TRP A 102 9.08 5.75 29.09
N GLN A 103 7.98 5.40 29.77
CA GLN A 103 7.83 5.65 31.21
C GLN A 103 8.81 4.84 32.07
N GLN A 104 9.17 3.62 31.64
CA GLN A 104 10.20 2.81 32.31
C GLN A 104 11.62 3.37 32.16
N GLY A 105 11.84 4.33 31.26
CA GLY A 105 13.12 4.98 31.00
C GLY A 105 13.34 6.24 31.83
N GLU A 106 13.17 6.19 33.16
CA GLU A 106 13.29 7.37 34.05
C GLU A 106 14.68 8.07 34.03
N GLN A 107 15.67 7.49 33.31
CA GLN A 107 16.96 8.09 32.95
C GLN A 107 17.17 8.17 31.42
N ALA A 108 16.12 8.40 30.64
CA ALA A 108 16.18 8.44 29.18
C ALA A 108 17.16 9.52 28.71
N GLN A 109 18.30 9.06 28.21
CA GLN A 109 19.25 9.91 27.49
C GLN A 109 18.52 10.54 26.31
N THR A 110 18.95 11.73 25.86
CA THR A 110 18.29 12.49 24.76
C THR A 110 18.06 11.67 23.50
N GLU A 111 18.83 10.60 23.29
CA GLU A 111 18.65 9.65 22.19
C GLU A 111 17.42 8.73 22.35
N GLU A 112 17.08 8.29 23.56
CA GLU A 112 15.88 7.48 23.81
C GLU A 112 14.61 8.28 23.54
N LEU A 113 14.60 9.57 23.89
CA LEU A 113 13.49 10.48 23.55
C LEU A 113 13.35 10.67 22.04
N ARG A 114 14.46 10.75 21.31
CA ARG A 114 14.44 10.83 19.84
C ARG A 114 13.86 9.55 19.23
N GLN A 115 14.25 8.39 19.75
CA GLN A 115 13.69 7.11 19.28
C GLN A 115 12.20 6.98 19.62
N ALA A 116 11.78 7.38 20.83
CA ALA A 116 10.37 7.41 21.21
C ALA A 116 9.55 8.28 20.24
N LEU A 117 10.02 9.48 19.90
CA LEU A 117 9.33 10.35 18.95
C LEU A 117 9.24 9.73 17.53
N LYS A 118 10.28 9.01 17.08
CA LYS A 118 10.23 8.27 15.81
C LYS A 118 9.18 7.17 15.83
N ARG A 119 9.05 6.44 16.95
CA ARG A 119 8.01 5.40 17.12
C ARG A 119 6.61 6.00 17.13
N TYR A 120 6.40 7.11 17.84
CA TYR A 120 5.14 7.85 17.78
C TYR A 120 4.80 8.35 16.38
N ARG A 121 5.79 8.84 15.61
CA ARG A 121 5.57 9.24 14.22
C ARG A 121 5.13 8.05 13.37
N ALA A 122 5.81 6.92 13.44
CA ALA A 122 5.43 5.73 12.67
C ALA A 122 4.02 5.25 13.05
N PHE A 123 3.68 5.27 14.35
CA PHE A 123 2.33 4.95 14.82
C PHE A 123 1.28 5.94 14.28
N PHE A 124 1.59 7.24 14.27
CA PHE A 124 0.70 8.28 13.76
C PHE A 124 0.51 8.21 12.25
N ASP A 125 1.59 7.99 11.48
CA ASP A 125 1.53 7.81 10.03
C ASP A 125 0.65 6.59 9.69
N ARG A 126 0.73 5.51 10.49
CA ARG A 126 -0.13 4.33 10.37
C ARG A 126 -1.60 4.61 10.74
N LEU A 127 -1.85 5.45 11.75
CA LEU A 127 -3.21 5.89 12.12
C LEU A 127 -3.90 6.68 10.98
N LEU A 128 -3.13 7.37 10.13
CA LEU A 128 -3.64 8.16 9.01
C LEU A 128 -3.67 7.40 7.68
N SER A 129 -3.13 6.18 7.62
CA SER A 129 -3.06 5.38 6.40
C SER A 129 -4.22 4.38 6.24
N VAL A 130 -5.21 4.44 7.13
CA VAL A 130 -6.45 3.64 7.07
C VAL A 130 -7.40 4.12 5.99
#